data_AF-A0A372LJ24-F1
#
_entry.id   AF-A0A372LJ24-F1
#
_cell.length_a   1.000
_cell.length_b   1.000
_cell.length_c   1.000
_cell.angle_alpha   90.00
_cell.angle_beta   90.00
_cell.angle_gamma   90.00
#
_symmetry.space_group_name_H-M   'P 1'
#
loop_
_entity.id
_entity.type
_entity.pdbx_description
1 polymer ?
#
loop_
_entity_poly.entity_id
_entity_poly.type
_entity_poly.pdbx_seq_one_letter_code
_entity_poly.pdbx_strand_id
1 'polypeptide(L)'
;MEDMKYLKMNSFLLLAIIPLSAVGYFFAVYNESLFFLYEWLLSLLISVSIILSIIIISKTQNQLKWLSLCILAFLVQFSELCLFLGPFTKSGFFYLYYIVTFFAAVIFSMTLKKVNKYKILPIILFIFSITFTLYMLLLHTLLGQNLT
;
A
#
# COMPACT_ATOMS: atom_id res chain seq x y z
N MET A 1 -8.61 -7.51 -23.85
CA MET A 1 -9.64 -7.80 -22.82
C MET A 1 -9.03 -8.37 -21.55
N GLU A 2 -8.00 -9.21 -21.64
CA GLU A 2 -7.33 -9.81 -20.48
C GLU A 2 -6.66 -8.79 -19.54
N ASP A 3 -5.98 -7.75 -20.06
CA ASP A 3 -5.30 -6.74 -19.22
C ASP A 3 -6.26 -6.02 -18.26
N MET A 4 -7.49 -5.77 -18.71
CA MET A 4 -8.54 -5.17 -17.90
C MET A 4 -9.06 -6.13 -16.82
N LYS A 5 -9.04 -7.45 -17.09
CA LYS A 5 -9.37 -8.48 -16.10
C LYS A 5 -8.32 -8.51 -15.00
N TYR A 6 -7.03 -8.46 -15.35
CA TYR A 6 -5.94 -8.41 -14.38
C TYR A 6 -5.98 -7.14 -13.53
N LEU A 7 -6.24 -5.97 -14.12
CA LEU A 7 -6.39 -4.72 -13.37
C LEU A 7 -7.56 -4.78 -12.37
N LYS A 8 -8.71 -5.30 -12.80
CA LYS A 8 -9.88 -5.48 -11.92
C LYS A 8 -9.56 -6.44 -10.77
N MET A 9 -8.93 -7.58 -11.07
CA MET A 9 -8.53 -8.56 -10.07
C MET A 9 -7.59 -7.93 -9.03
N ASN A 10 -6.61 -7.15 -9.48
CA ASN A 10 -5.69 -6.46 -8.57
C ASN A 10 -6.39 -5.39 -7.71
N SER A 11 -7.38 -4.70 -8.28
CA SER A 11 -8.20 -3.74 -7.52
C SER A 11 -9.08 -4.44 -6.46
N PHE A 12 -9.60 -5.64 -6.76
CA PHE A 12 -10.33 -6.45 -5.77
C PHE A 12 -9.41 -6.97 -4.66
N LEU A 13 -8.18 -7.38 -4.99
CA LEU A 13 -7.20 -7.77 -3.99
C LEU A 13 -6.86 -6.60 -3.04
N LEU A 14 -6.70 -5.38 -3.58
CA LEU A 14 -6.54 -4.18 -2.75
C LEU A 14 -7.72 -3.96 -1.79
N LEU A 15 -8.95 -4.17 -2.25
CA LEU A 15 -10.14 -4.04 -1.39
C LEU A 15 -10.19 -5.11 -0.30
N ALA A 16 -9.64 -6.30 -0.54
CA ALA A 16 -9.58 -7.37 0.45
C ALA A 16 -8.66 -7.04 1.65
N ILE A 17 -7.81 -6.02 1.56
CA ILE A 17 -7.03 -5.52 2.69
C ILE A 17 -7.95 -5.06 3.84
N ILE A 18 -9.10 -4.44 3.53
CA ILE A 18 -10.03 -3.90 4.54
C ILE A 18 -10.61 -5.00 5.43
N PRO A 19 -11.33 -6.03 4.91
CA PRO A 19 -11.87 -7.09 5.74
C PRO A 19 -10.76 -7.89 6.42
N LEU A 20 -9.61 -8.07 5.77
CA LEU A 20 -8.46 -8.75 6.38
C LEU A 20 -7.93 -7.96 7.59
N SER A 21 -7.85 -6.63 7.49
CA SER A 21 -7.42 -5.76 8.59
C SER A 21 -8.40 -5.82 9.78
N ALA A 22 -9.70 -5.96 9.53
CA ALA A 22 -10.68 -6.15 10.60
C ALA A 22 -10.49 -7.49 11.33
N VAL A 23 -10.18 -8.57 10.60
CA VAL A 23 -9.81 -9.88 11.18
C VAL A 23 -8.50 -9.76 11.95
N GLY A 24 -7.51 -9.02 11.42
CA GLY A 24 -6.25 -8.75 12.09
C GLY A 24 -6.45 -8.04 13.43
N TYR A 25 -7.32 -7.03 13.47
CA TYR A 25 -7.69 -6.37 14.73
C TYR A 25 -8.34 -7.34 15.72
N PHE A 26 -9.28 -8.18 15.25
CA PHE A 26 -9.91 -9.17 16.11
C PHE A 26 -8.89 -10.15 16.70
N PHE A 27 -7.93 -10.64 15.90
CA PHE A 27 -6.87 -11.50 16.41
C PHE A 27 -5.93 -10.75 17.36
N ALA A 28 -5.51 -9.53 17.04
CA ALA A 28 -4.63 -8.75 17.91
C ALA A 28 -5.23 -8.49 19.30
N VAL A 29 -6.54 -8.25 19.38
CA VAL A 29 -7.21 -7.91 20.64
C VAL A 29 -7.68 -9.14 21.42
N TYR A 30 -8.26 -10.13 20.73
CA TYR A 30 -8.97 -11.23 21.39
C TYR A 30 -8.24 -12.57 21.33
N ASN A 31 -7.38 -12.80 20.33
CA ASN A 31 -6.73 -14.09 20.09
C ASN A 31 -5.32 -13.89 19.50
N GLU A 32 -4.42 -13.31 20.28
CA GLU A 32 -3.07 -12.91 19.83
C GLU A 32 -2.28 -14.09 19.24
N SER A 33 -2.50 -15.31 19.76
CA SER A 33 -1.88 -16.54 19.25
C SER A 33 -2.24 -16.86 17.79
N LEU A 34 -3.33 -16.31 17.25
CA LEU A 34 -3.74 -16.45 15.85
C LEU A 34 -3.31 -15.26 14.98
N PHE A 35 -2.70 -14.23 15.56
CA PHE A 35 -2.31 -13.02 14.83
C PHE A 35 -1.34 -13.30 13.69
N PHE A 36 -0.47 -14.30 13.83
CA PHE A 36 0.44 -14.72 12.74
C PHE A 36 -0.33 -15.10 11.47
N LEU A 37 -1.53 -15.68 11.55
CA LEU A 37 -2.33 -16.02 10.37
C LEU A 37 -2.69 -14.76 9.56
N TYR A 38 -3.02 -13.68 10.25
CA TYR A 38 -3.28 -12.39 9.61
C TYR A 38 -2.02 -11.85 8.94
N GLU A 39 -0.87 -11.86 9.63
CA GLU A 39 0.39 -11.36 9.07
C GLU A 39 0.78 -12.12 7.79
N TRP A 40 0.68 -13.46 7.81
CA TRP A 40 0.98 -14.30 6.65
C TRP A 40 0.01 -14.08 5.49
N LEU A 41 -1.29 -13.98 5.77
CA LEU A 41 -2.30 -13.70 4.74
C LEU A 41 -2.11 -12.32 4.12
N LEU A 42 -1.80 -11.31 4.94
CA LEU A 42 -1.54 -9.95 4.46
C LEU A 42 -0.29 -9.92 3.59
N SER A 43 0.79 -10.56 4.03
CA SER A 43 2.04 -10.68 3.27
C SER A 43 1.83 -11.37 1.93
N LEU A 44 1.07 -12.47 1.90
CA LEU A 44 0.73 -13.19 0.67
C LEU A 44 -0.11 -12.32 -0.27
N LEU A 45 -1.12 -11.64 0.26
CA LEU A 45 -1.98 -10.75 -0.52
C LEU A 45 -1.18 -9.62 -1.18
N ILE A 46 -0.34 -8.92 -0.41
CA ILE A 46 0.52 -7.85 -0.92
C ILE A 46 1.47 -8.41 -2.00
N SER A 47 2.11 -9.55 -1.73
CA SER A 47 3.06 -10.19 -2.66
C SER A 47 2.40 -10.55 -3.99
N VAL A 48 1.21 -11.17 -3.97
CA VAL A 48 0.45 -11.51 -5.17
C VAL A 48 0.04 -10.25 -5.94
N SER A 49 -0.42 -9.21 -5.25
CA SER A 49 -0.77 -7.93 -5.86
C SER A 49 0.44 -7.24 -6.51
N ILE A 50 1.63 -7.31 -5.90
CA ILE A 50 2.87 -6.79 -6.49
C ILE A 50 3.21 -7.56 -7.78
N ILE A 51 3.20 -8.90 -7.74
CA ILE A 51 3.49 -9.75 -8.90
C ILE A 51 2.52 -9.44 -10.05
N LEU A 52 1.22 -9.35 -9.77
CA LEU A 52 0.20 -9.00 -10.76
C LEU A 52 0.44 -7.60 -11.34
N SER A 53 0.79 -6.63 -10.51
CA SER A 53 1.09 -5.27 -10.96
C SER A 53 2.28 -5.25 -11.92
N ILE A 54 3.34 -6.01 -11.62
CA ILE A 54 4.54 -6.12 -12.48
C ILE A 54 4.18 -6.78 -13.81
N ILE A 55 3.40 -7.86 -13.80
CA ILE A 55 2.96 -8.56 -15.02
C ILE A 55 2.16 -7.60 -15.93
N ILE A 56 1.24 -6.81 -15.37
CA ILE A 56 0.46 -5.83 -16.15
C ILE A 56 1.38 -4.75 -16.71
N ILE A 57 2.34 -4.24 -15.93
CA ILE A 57 3.28 -3.21 -16.38
C ILE A 57 4.13 -3.70 -17.56
N SER A 58 4.54 -4.98 -17.57
CA SER A 58 5.36 -5.52 -18.67
C SER A 58 4.54 -5.80 -19.94
N LYS A 59 3.28 -6.22 -19.79
CA LYS A 59 2.41 -6.58 -20.92
C LYS A 59 1.69 -5.39 -21.57
N THR A 60 1.46 -4.31 -20.85
CA THR A 60 0.60 -3.20 -21.32
C THR A 60 1.41 -1.93 -21.58
N GLN A 61 1.11 -1.21 -22.67
CA GLN A 61 1.84 0.02 -23.04
C GLN A 61 1.08 1.35 -22.84
N ASN A 62 -0.22 1.30 -22.51
CA ASN A 62 -1.11 2.48 -22.50
C ASN A 62 -1.48 2.95 -21.07
N GLN A 63 -2.63 3.61 -20.92
CA GLN A 63 -3.16 4.15 -19.65
C GLN A 63 -3.22 3.11 -18.52
N LEU A 64 -3.46 1.83 -18.85
CA LEU A 64 -3.47 0.73 -17.88
C LEU A 64 -2.10 0.52 -17.22
N LYS A 65 -0.99 0.79 -17.92
CA LYS A 65 0.36 0.73 -17.36
C LYS A 65 0.54 1.75 -16.22
N TRP A 66 0.04 2.97 -16.42
CA TRP A 66 0.09 4.03 -15.42
C TRP A 66 -0.77 3.70 -14.20
N LEU A 67 -1.97 3.15 -14.41
CA LEU A 67 -2.80 2.65 -13.31
C LEU A 67 -2.11 1.51 -12.54
N SER A 68 -1.45 0.59 -13.23
CA SER A 68 -0.73 -0.51 -12.58
C SER A 68 0.53 -0.04 -11.85
N LEU A 69 1.25 0.95 -12.39
CA LEU A 69 2.36 1.62 -11.69
C LEU A 69 1.88 2.32 -10.42
N CYS A 70 0.72 2.97 -10.49
CA CYS A 70 0.07 3.59 -9.34
C CYS A 70 -0.27 2.55 -8.26
N ILE A 71 -0.86 1.41 -8.63
CA ILE A 71 -1.12 0.32 -7.68
C ILE A 71 0.18 -0.21 -7.08
N LEU A 72 1.21 -0.44 -7.90
CA LEU A 72 2.50 -0.92 -7.43
C LEU A 72 3.13 0.05 -6.42
N ALA A 73 3.15 1.35 -6.72
CA ALA A 73 3.70 2.37 -5.84
C ALA A 73 2.97 2.42 -4.50
N PHE A 74 1.64 2.29 -4.52
CA PHE A 74 0.83 2.21 -3.30
C PHE A 74 1.16 0.96 -2.49
N LEU A 75 1.28 -0.21 -3.12
CA LEU A 75 1.60 -1.47 -2.44
C LEU A 75 2.99 -1.42 -1.77
N VAL A 76 3.98 -0.82 -2.44
CA VAL A 76 5.32 -0.63 -1.85
C VAL A 76 5.24 0.29 -0.64
N GLN A 77 4.60 1.46 -0.77
CA GLN A 77 4.40 2.38 0.36
C GLN A 77 3.64 1.72 1.52
N PHE A 78 2.60 0.93 1.21
CA PHE A 78 1.80 0.22 2.21
C PHE A 78 2.63 -0.88 2.90
N SER A 79 3.44 -1.63 2.17
CA SER A 79 4.32 -2.65 2.75
C SER A 79 5.31 -2.07 3.76
N GLU A 80 5.83 -0.88 3.49
CA GLU A 80 6.70 -0.17 4.43
C GLU A 80 5.94 0.34 5.65
N LEU A 81 4.70 0.82 5.46
CA LEU A 81 3.84 1.18 6.59
C LEU A 81 3.59 -0.02 7.50
N CYS A 82 3.40 -1.22 6.96
CA CYS A 82 3.21 -2.43 7.75
C CYS A 82 4.38 -2.75 8.69
N LEU A 83 5.61 -2.30 8.38
CA LEU A 83 6.75 -2.46 9.31
C LEU A 83 6.54 -1.70 10.63
N PHE A 84 5.73 -0.65 10.63
CA PHE A 84 5.43 0.17 11.80
C PHE A 84 4.19 -0.28 12.57
N LEU A 85 3.40 -1.20 12.00
CA LEU A 85 2.24 -1.78 12.66
C LEU A 85 2.61 -2.94 13.59
N GLY A 86 3.86 -3.40 13.55
CA GLY A 86 4.41 -4.46 14.38
C GLY A 86 5.60 -4.01 15.25
N PRO A 87 6.35 -4.95 15.85
CA PRO A 87 7.44 -4.65 16.77
C PRO A 87 8.70 -4.07 16.11
N PHE A 88 8.72 -3.90 14.78
CA PHE A 88 9.89 -3.51 14.00
C PHE A 88 10.04 -1.99 13.78
N THR A 89 9.54 -1.18 14.71
CA THR A 89 9.65 0.29 14.70
C THR A 89 11.07 0.77 15.05
N LYS A 90 11.97 0.72 14.07
CA LYS A 90 13.30 1.35 14.16
C LYS A 90 13.28 2.75 13.54
N SER A 91 13.94 3.71 14.19
CA SER A 91 14.02 5.12 13.74
C SER A 91 14.52 5.27 12.29
N GLY A 92 15.47 4.43 11.86
CA GLY A 92 15.99 4.45 10.49
C GLY A 92 14.94 4.15 9.41
N PHE A 93 13.89 3.39 9.71
CA PHE A 93 12.87 3.06 8.72
C PHE A 93 11.95 4.26 8.40
N PHE A 94 11.84 5.27 9.26
CA PHE A 94 11.01 6.45 8.98
C PHE A 94 11.49 7.19 7.74
N TYR A 95 12.81 7.33 7.57
CA TYR A 95 13.39 7.96 6.39
C TYR A 95 13.08 7.17 5.11
N LEU A 96 13.19 5.85 5.20
CA LEU A 96 12.87 4.95 4.09
C LEU A 96 11.39 5.14 3.66
N TYR A 97 10.47 5.16 4.63
CA TYR A 97 9.05 5.42 4.38
C TYR A 97 8.81 6.77 3.68
N TYR A 98 9.47 7.86 4.11
CA TYR A 98 9.29 9.17 3.47
C TYR A 98 9.85 9.22 2.05
N ILE A 99 10.98 8.57 1.78
CA ILE A 99 11.55 8.48 0.44
C ILE A 99 10.58 7.77 -0.50
N VAL A 100 10.04 6.64 -0.10
CA VAL A 100 9.09 5.87 -0.91
C VAL A 100 7.77 6.61 -1.08
N THR A 101 7.29 7.26 -0.03
CA THR A 101 6.10 8.13 -0.10
C THR A 101 6.29 9.26 -1.12
N PHE A 102 7.47 9.88 -1.16
CA PHE A 102 7.78 10.91 -2.16
C PHE A 102 7.71 10.34 -3.59
N PHE A 103 8.33 9.19 -3.85
CA PHE A 103 8.25 8.54 -5.15
C PHE A 103 6.81 8.13 -5.51
N ALA A 104 6.04 7.61 -4.55
CA ALA A 104 4.64 7.26 -4.75
C ALA A 104 3.82 8.51 -5.12
N ALA A 105 4.00 9.63 -4.43
CA ALA A 105 3.33 10.89 -4.73
C ALA A 105 3.62 11.41 -6.14
N VAL A 106 4.87 11.29 -6.61
CA VAL A 106 5.26 11.63 -7.98
C VAL A 106 4.53 10.73 -8.98
N ILE A 107 4.51 9.42 -8.74
CA ILE A 107 3.82 8.45 -9.61
C ILE A 107 2.30 8.71 -9.65
N PHE A 108 1.67 8.99 -8.51
CA PHE A 108 0.25 9.34 -8.44
C PHE A 108 -0.06 10.60 -9.25
N SER A 109 0.74 11.65 -9.07
CA SER A 109 0.60 12.91 -9.79
C SER A 109 0.76 12.74 -11.30
N MET A 110 1.75 11.97 -11.74
CA MET A 110 1.94 11.65 -13.17
C MET A 110 0.79 10.82 -13.73
N THR A 111 0.28 9.87 -12.96
CA THR A 111 -0.82 8.99 -13.37
C THR A 111 -2.11 9.79 -13.60
N LEU A 112 -2.43 10.74 -12.70
CA LEU A 112 -3.60 11.62 -12.85
C LEU A 112 -3.57 12.47 -14.13
N LYS A 113 -2.38 12.87 -14.57
CA LYS A 113 -2.18 13.61 -15.83
C LYS A 113 -2.31 12.72 -17.06
N LYS A 114 -1.88 11.45 -16.99
CA LYS A 114 -1.80 10.55 -18.15
C LYS A 114 -3.04 9.68 -18.35
N VAL A 115 -3.87 9.51 -17.33
CA VAL A 115 -5.04 8.63 -17.35
C VAL A 115 -6.31 9.46 -17.52
N ASN A 116 -7.07 9.25 -18.59
CA ASN A 116 -8.33 9.97 -18.82
C ASN A 116 -9.54 9.27 -18.21
N LYS A 117 -9.60 7.93 -18.27
CA LYS A 117 -10.68 7.09 -17.69
C LYS A 117 -10.18 6.42 -16.41
N TYR A 118 -11.03 6.24 -15.40
CA TYR A 118 -10.69 5.63 -14.11
C TYR A 118 -9.77 6.45 -13.19
N LYS A 119 -9.79 7.79 -13.31
CA LYS A 119 -9.05 8.69 -12.40
C LYS A 119 -9.42 8.51 -10.91
N ILE A 120 -10.59 7.95 -10.62
CA ILE A 120 -11.05 7.69 -9.26
C ILE A 120 -10.05 6.80 -8.49
N LEU A 121 -9.47 5.78 -9.14
CA LEU A 121 -8.52 4.86 -8.48
C LEU A 121 -7.26 5.58 -7.97
N PRO A 122 -6.47 6.31 -8.81
CA PRO A 122 -5.31 7.04 -8.31
C PRO A 122 -5.66 8.14 -7.30
N ILE A 123 -6.85 8.76 -7.40
CA ILE A 123 -7.31 9.75 -6.39
C ILE A 123 -7.48 9.07 -5.03
N ILE A 124 -8.18 7.93 -4.97
CA ILE A 124 -8.41 7.20 -3.71
C ILE A 124 -7.08 6.75 -3.11
N LEU A 125 -6.18 6.16 -3.91
CA LEU A 125 -4.87 5.73 -3.46
C LEU A 125 -4.03 6.90 -2.93
N PHE A 126 -4.14 8.08 -3.56
CA PHE A 126 -3.45 9.27 -3.09
C PHE A 126 -4.00 9.78 -1.75
N ILE A 127 -5.32 9.77 -1.56
CA ILE A 127 -5.93 10.12 -0.27
C ILE A 127 -5.43 9.18 0.83
N PHE A 128 -5.43 7.87 0.60
CA PHE A 128 -4.89 6.90 1.55
C PHE A 128 -3.40 7.16 1.84
N SER A 129 -2.60 7.43 0.82
CA SER A 129 -1.19 7.80 0.97
C SER A 129 -0.98 9.00 1.89
N ILE A 130 -1.81 10.04 1.76
CA ILE A 130 -1.79 11.21 2.65
C ILE A 130 -2.14 10.80 4.08
N THR A 131 -3.19 10.01 4.28
CA THR A 131 -3.57 9.54 5.63
C THR A 131 -2.46 8.71 6.30
N PHE A 132 -1.79 7.84 5.54
CA PHE A 132 -0.64 7.07 6.00
C PHE A 132 0.54 7.97 6.38
N THR A 133 0.78 9.01 5.59
CA THR A 133 1.86 9.97 5.86
C THR A 133 1.60 10.75 7.14
N LEU A 134 0.34 11.17 7.38
CA LEU A 134 -0.06 11.83 8.61
C LEU A 134 0.12 10.91 9.83
N TYR A 135 -0.31 9.64 9.71
CA TYR A 135 -0.08 8.64 10.75
C TYR A 135 1.41 8.47 11.07
N MET A 136 2.25 8.37 10.04
CA MET A 136 3.70 8.21 10.19
C MET A 136 4.36 9.44 10.80
N LEU A 137 3.88 10.65 10.47
CA LEU A 137 4.35 11.88 11.09
C LEU A 137 4.03 11.90 12.59
N LEU A 138 2.82 11.48 12.99
CA LEU A 138 2.43 11.36 14.39
C LEU A 138 3.28 10.31 15.14
N LEU A 139 3.51 9.14 14.53
CA LEU A 139 4.39 8.13 15.13
C LEU A 139 5.81 8.66 15.33
N HIS A 140 6.35 9.35 14.33
CA HIS A 140 7.71 9.87 14.39
C HIS A 140 7.86 10.93 15.49
N THR A 141 6.89 11.83 15.65
CA THR A 141 6.92 12.86 16.71
C THR A 141 6.81 12.24 18.10
N LEU A 142 5.96 11.23 18.29
CA LEU A 142 5.80 10.53 19.58
C LEU A 142 7.07 9.76 19.98
N LEU A 143 7.74 9.11 19.02
CA LEU A 143 9.00 8.41 19.28
C LEU A 143 10.16 9.38 19.59
N GLY A 144 10.18 10.55 18.96
CA GLY A 144 11.20 11.59 19.21
C GLY A 144 11.13 12.17 20.62
N GLN A 145 9.96 12.17 21.26
CA GLN A 145 9.78 12.69 22.63
C GLN A 145 10.32 11.77 23.72
N ASN A 146 10.47 10.47 23.44
CA ASN A 146 10.98 9.49 24.42
C ASN A 146 12.52 9.32 24.36
N LEU A 147 13.21 10.06 23.50
CA LEU A 147 14.67 10.02 23.31
C LEU A 147 15.41 11.23 23.91
N THR A 148 14.67 12.17 24.52
CA THR A 148 15.18 13.33 25.26
C THR A 148 14.81 13.24 26.73
#